data_AF-A0A916R827-F1
#
_entry.id   AF-A0A916R827-F1
#
_cell.length_a   1.000
_cell.length_b   1.000
_cell.length_c   1.000
_cell.angle_alpha   90.00
_cell.angle_beta   90.00
_cell.angle_gamma   90.00
#
_symmetry.space_group_name_H-M   'P 1'
#
loop_
_entity.id
_entity.type
_entity.pdbx_description
1 polymer ?
#
loop_
_entity_poly.entity_id
_entity_poly.type
_entity_poly.pdbx_seq_one_letter_code
_entity_poly.pdbx_strand_id
1 'polypeptide(L)'
;MLRKIDCNIWVAEQPLRFLGLDVGTRMTVISLKNGELAVISPIKVDKKIIEQLKEIGNVKHIIAPNLFHHLFYLTLKIFILKQKFMLFQV
;
A
#
# COMPACT_ATOMS: atom_id res chain seq x y z
N MET A 1 10.12 2.99 3.49
CA MET A 1 10.91 2.02 2.70
C MET A 1 10.24 0.67 2.78
N LEU A 2 10.18 -0.08 1.69
CA LEU A 2 9.72 -1.47 1.70
C LEU A 2 10.79 -2.40 2.28
N ARG A 3 10.39 -3.22 3.24
CA ARG A 3 11.21 -4.24 3.89
C ARG A 3 10.56 -5.60 3.64
N LYS A 4 11.31 -6.53 3.07
CA LYS A 4 10.86 -7.91 2.87
C LYS A 4 10.74 -8.60 4.23
N ILE A 5 9.63 -9.29 4.46
CA ILE A 5 9.40 -10.06 5.70
C ILE A 5 9.20 -11.55 5.43
N ASP A 6 8.85 -11.92 4.20
CA ASP A 6 8.74 -13.31 3.76
C ASP A 6 8.89 -13.40 2.23
N CYS A 7 8.86 -14.61 1.68
CA CYS A 7 8.65 -14.89 0.28
C CYS A 7 7.42 -14.15 -0.24
N ASN A 8 7.64 -13.24 -1.20
CA ASN A 8 6.58 -12.46 -1.84
C ASN A 8 5.81 -11.52 -0.91
N ILE A 9 6.31 -11.21 0.29
CA ILE A 9 5.66 -10.31 1.24
C ILE A 9 6.64 -9.23 1.73
N TRP A 10 6.19 -7.98 1.62
CA TRP A 10 6.90 -6.80 2.10
C TRP A 10 6.00 -5.93 2.96
N VAL A 11 6.61 -5.16 3.85
CA VAL A 11 5.93 -4.14 4.64
C VAL A 11 6.65 -2.80 4.53
N ALA A 12 5.88 -1.72 4.61
CA ALA A 12 6.41 -0.39 4.85
C ALA A 12 5.64 0.23 6.02
N GLU A 13 6.37 0.92 6.89
CA GLU A 13 5.82 1.45 8.14
C GLU A 13 6.15 2.94 8.25
N GLN A 14 5.22 3.70 8.83
CA GLN A 14 5.37 5.14 9.06
C GLN A 14 4.79 5.52 10.43
N PRO A 15 5.34 6.53 11.11
CA PRO A 15 4.69 7.14 12.26
C PRO A 15 3.32 7.71 11.87
N LEU A 16 2.33 7.54 12.75
CA LEU A 16 1.01 8.13 12.63
C LEU A 16 0.48 8.40 14.03
N ARG A 17 0.02 9.64 14.25
CA ARG A 17 -0.74 10.01 15.44
C ARG A 17 -2.22 10.02 15.12
N PHE A 18 -3.00 9.34 15.96
CA PHE A 18 -4.46 9.32 15.85
C PHE A 18 -5.05 9.59 17.24
N LEU A 19 -5.85 10.65 17.36
CA LEU A 19 -6.48 11.08 18.61
C LEU A 19 -5.49 11.20 19.79
N GLY A 20 -4.30 11.75 19.53
CA GLY A 20 -3.25 11.93 20.55
C GLY A 20 -2.43 10.69 20.87
N LEU A 21 -2.71 9.54 20.24
CA LEU A 21 -1.97 8.29 20.42
C LEU A 21 -0.98 8.05 19.27
N ASP A 22 0.24 7.65 19.60
CA ASP A 22 1.26 7.20 18.65
C ASP A 22 0.99 5.74 18.24
N VAL A 23 0.16 5.55 17.21
CA VAL A 23 -0.29 4.22 16.75
C VAL A 23 0.51 3.69 15.57
N GLY A 24 1.15 4.57 14.80
CA GLY A 24 1.84 4.19 13.56
C GLY A 24 0.88 3.74 12.46
N THR A 25 1.44 3.41 11.30
CA THR A 25 0.70 2.81 10.19
C THR A 25 1.61 1.87 9.40
N ARG A 26 1.01 0.85 8.79
CA ARG A 26 1.70 -0.20 8.04
C ARG A 26 0.97 -0.50 6.75
N MET A 27 1.71 -0.46 5.65
CA MET A 27 1.31 -1.00 4.36
C MET A 27 1.91 -2.39 4.18
N THR A 28 1.12 -3.33 3.68
CA THR A 28 1.58 -4.67 3.28
C THR A 28 1.51 -4.80 1.77
N VAL A 29 2.54 -5.37 1.16
CA VAL A 29 2.62 -5.63 -0.27
C VAL A 29 2.81 -7.12 -0.46
N ILE A 30 1.96 -7.73 -1.28
CA ILE A 30 1.98 -9.15 -1.59
C ILE A 30 2.13 -9.30 -3.10
N SER A 31 3.11 -10.08 -3.55
CA SER A 31 3.20 -10.51 -4.94
C SER A 31 2.34 -11.75 -5.17
N LEU A 32 1.48 -11.68 -6.18
CA LEU A 32 0.55 -12.74 -6.59
C LEU A 32 1.22 -13.68 -7.60
N LYS A 33 0.63 -14.87 -7.81
CA LYS A 33 1.17 -15.88 -8.74
C LYS A 33 1.34 -15.39 -10.18
N ASN A 34 0.56 -14.39 -10.60
CA ASN A 34 0.63 -13.79 -11.93
C ASN A 34 1.64 -12.63 -12.04
N GLY A 35 2.44 -12.37 -11.00
CA GLY A 35 3.42 -11.28 -10.96
C GLY A 35 2.83 -9.89 -10.63
N GLU A 36 1.52 -9.81 -10.41
CA GLU A 36 0.86 -8.58 -9.97
C GLU A 36 1.02 -8.38 -8.46
N LEU A 37 0.88 -7.14 -7.99
CA LEU A 37 0.93 -6.81 -6.57
C LEU A 37 -0.44 -6.43 -6.01
N ALA A 38 -0.71 -6.96 -4.82
CA ALA A 38 -1.76 -6.49 -3.94
C ALA A 38 -1.14 -5.64 -2.82
N VAL A 39 -1.69 -4.44 -2.63
CA VAL A 39 -1.30 -3.49 -1.59
C VAL A 39 -2.44 -3.40 -0.59
N ILE A 40 -2.15 -3.65 0.69
CA ILE A 40 -3.11 -3.60 1.79
C ILE A 40 -2.72 -2.45 2.71
N SER A 41 -3.71 -1.67 3.15
CA SER A 41 -3.52 -0.52 4.06
C SER A 41 -2.47 0.46 3.55
N PRO A 42 -2.67 1.07 2.36
CA PRO A 42 -1.67 1.95 1.79
C PRO A 42 -1.33 3.11 2.74
N ILE A 43 -0.04 3.38 2.87
CA ILE A 43 0.52 4.50 3.62
C ILE A 43 0.86 5.65 2.66
N LYS A 44 1.39 6.77 3.17
CA LYS A 44 1.88 7.85 2.32
C LYS A 44 3.04 7.33 1.47
N VAL A 45 2.88 7.36 0.14
CA VAL A 45 3.95 6.97 -0.78
C VAL A 45 4.80 8.16 -1.20
N ASP A 46 6.10 7.90 -1.34
CA ASP A 46 7.09 8.78 -1.93
C ASP A 46 7.68 8.12 -3.20
N LYS A 47 8.53 8.85 -3.93
CA LYS A 47 9.17 8.34 -5.16
C LYS A 47 9.92 7.03 -4.92
N LYS A 48 10.60 6.92 -3.77
CA LYS A 48 11.38 5.74 -3.40
C LYS A 48 10.49 4.50 -3.24
N ILE A 49 9.38 4.61 -2.50
CA ILE A 49 8.43 3.49 -2.35
C ILE A 49 7.81 3.12 -3.70
N ILE A 50 7.53 4.10 -4.56
CA ILE A 50 6.98 3.84 -5.90
C ILE A 50 7.98 3.09 -6.78
N GLU A 51 9.25 3.49 -6.78
CA GLU A 51 10.33 2.79 -7.49
C GLU A 51 10.48 1.36 -6.98
N GLN A 52 10.52 1.17 -5.66
CA GLN A 52 10.58 -0.16 -5.05
C GLN A 52 9.35 -1.03 -5.43
N LEU A 53 8.15 -0.47 -5.48
CA LEU A 53 6.96 -1.20 -5.94
C LEU A 53 7.11 -1.61 -7.40
N LYS A 54 7.55 -0.71 -8.28
CA LYS A 54 7.76 -0.98 -9.72
C LYS A 54 8.82 -2.06 -9.98
N GLU A 55 9.86 -2.11 -9.16
CA GLU A 55 10.89 -3.16 -9.22
C GLU A 55 10.32 -4.54 -8.85
N ILE A 56 9.36 -4.59 -7.92
CA ILE A 56 8.75 -5.84 -7.47
C ILE A 56 7.67 -6.32 -8.47
N GLY A 57 6.87 -5.41 -9.02
CA GLY A 57 5.80 -5.75 -9.96
C GLY A 57 4.76 -4.65 -10.15
N ASN A 58 3.72 -4.94 -10.93
CA ASN A 58 2.66 -3.98 -11.18
C ASN A 58 1.59 -4.04 -10.09
N VAL A 59 1.32 -2.92 -9.40
CA VAL A 59 0.26 -2.85 -8.38
C VAL A 59 -1.10 -2.85 -9.07
N LYS A 60 -1.88 -3.91 -8.84
CA LYS A 60 -3.20 -4.10 -9.43
C LYS A 60 -4.35 -4.05 -8.46
N HIS A 61 -4.09 -4.42 -7.21
CA HIS A 61 -5.10 -4.46 -6.16
C HIS A 61 -4.69 -3.54 -5.02
N ILE A 62 -5.61 -2.69 -4.59
CA ILE A 62 -5.45 -1.83 -3.41
C ILE A 62 -6.60 -2.13 -2.46
N ILE A 63 -6.29 -2.60 -1.27
CA ILE A 63 -7.23 -3.02 -0.24
C ILE A 63 -7.12 -2.05 0.93
N ALA A 64 -8.22 -1.37 1.25
CA ALA A 64 -8.32 -0.44 2.38
C ALA A 64 -9.25 -1.06 3.43
N PRO A 65 -8.74 -1.57 4.56
CA PRO A 65 -9.52 -2.42 5.46
C PRO A 65 -10.53 -1.69 6.36
N ASN A 66 -10.62 -0.36 6.30
CA ASN A 66 -11.66 0.43 6.94
C ASN A 66 -11.83 1.80 6.25
N LEU A 67 -12.90 2.53 6.60
CA LEU A 67 -13.17 3.88 6.08
C LEU A 67 -12.17 4.96 6.55
N PHE A 68 -11.38 4.78 7.60
CA PHE A 68 -10.39 5.79 8.01
C PHE A 68 -9.17 5.90 7.07
N HIS A 69 -9.09 5.06 6.02
CA HIS A 69 -7.99 5.03 5.05
C HIS A 69 -8.17 5.89 3.79
N HIS A 70 -9.18 6.78 3.73
CA HIS A 70 -9.36 7.72 2.61
C HIS A 70 -8.15 8.65 2.37
N LEU A 71 -7.26 8.81 3.36
CA LEU A 71 -6.11 9.73 3.30
C LEU A 71 -5.00 9.33 2.32
N PHE A 72 -4.81 8.05 2.00
CA PHE A 72 -3.68 7.60 1.15
C PHE A 72 -4.07 6.81 -0.10
N TYR A 73 -5.35 6.43 -0.22
CA TYR A 73 -5.90 5.85 -1.45
C TYR A 73 -5.70 6.78 -2.66
N LEU A 74 -6.01 8.07 -2.50
CA LEU A 74 -5.93 9.03 -3.60
C LEU A 74 -4.48 9.21 -4.08
N THR A 75 -3.53 9.33 -3.15
CA THR A 75 -2.11 9.53 -3.47
C THR A 75 -1.52 8.31 -4.18
N LEU A 76 -1.76 7.10 -3.68
CA LEU A 76 -1.29 5.89 -4.36
C LEU A 76 -1.94 5.76 -5.75
N LYS A 77 -3.25 6.01 -5.87
CA LYS A 77 -3.99 5.93 -7.14
C LYS A 77 -3.48 6.93 -8.19
N ILE A 78 -3.20 8.17 -7.79
CA ILE A 78 -2.66 9.22 -8.66
C ILE A 78 -1.29 8.81 -9.22
N PHE A 79 -0.43 8.22 -8.38
CA PHE A 79 0.91 7.83 -8.79
C PHE A 79 0.97 6.51 -9.56
N ILE A 80 -0.02 5.61 -9.35
CA ILE A 80 0.11 4.22 -9.80
C ILE A 80 -0.72 3.83 -11.02
N LEU A 81 -1.90 4.37 -11.39
CA LEU A 81 -2.49 4.25 -12.76
C LEU A 81 -4.00 4.60 -12.95
N LYS A 82 -4.33 4.89 -14.24
CA LYS A 82 -5.65 4.91 -14.91
C LYS A 82 -6.34 3.52 -15.03
N GLN A 83 -6.45 2.70 -13.98
CA GLN A 83 -7.13 1.39 -14.08
C GLN A 83 -8.27 1.18 -13.08
N LYS A 84 -9.25 0.35 -13.46
CA LYS A 84 -10.43 -0.04 -12.64
C LYS A 84 -9.94 -0.72 -11.35
N PHE A 85 -10.34 -0.18 -10.21
CA PHE A 85 -10.07 -0.75 -8.88
C PHE A 85 -11.38 -1.31 -8.31
N MET A 86 -11.28 -2.45 -7.63
CA MET A 86 -12.36 -2.99 -6.80
C MET A 86 -12.04 -2.63 -5.35
N LEU A 87 -12.84 -1.73 -4.78
CA LEU A 87 -12.71 -1.30 -3.40
C LEU A 87 -13.45 -2.31 -2.53
N PHE A 88 -12.72 -3.08 -1.73
CA PHE A 88 -13.33 -3.86 -0.66
C PHE A 88 -13.32 -2.98 0.59
N GLN A 89 -14.48 -2.38 0.88
CA GLN A 89 -14.76 -1.82 2.20
C GLN A 89 -15.40 -2.95 3.00
N VAL A 90 -14.81 -3.27 4.16
CA VAL A 90 -15.46 -4.10 5.18
C VAL A 90 -16.38 -3.21 6.00
#